data_AF-A0A7V4H340-F1
#
_entry.id   AF-A0A7V4H340-F1
#
_cell.length_a   1.000
_cell.length_b   1.000
_cell.length_c   1.000
_cell.angle_alpha   90.00
_cell.angle_beta   90.00
_cell.angle_gamma   90.00
#
_symmetry.space_group_name_H-M   'P 1'
#
loop_
_entity.id
_entity.type
_entity.pdbx_description
1 polymer ?
#
loop_
_entity_poly.entity_id
_entity_poly.type
_entity_poly.pdbx_seq_one_letter_code
_entity_poly.pdbx_strand_id
1 'polypeptide(L)'
;MRTPRGRFNYILAAALLLAGPATGCRSPEEKKAAAEASTLRLYLETDYDTTGEKTAVVPVYRAAPVLLRIAREPFLDEGHIVDARVVDTVGGFAIAVRYDFHGTLVLDTVSTTYRGQRVAIHSTFTEGRWLAAPKLSTPIRDGLLVFTPDATREEAERIVRGLNNVAVKLGNRPKPAKQKSKPAEQP
;
A
#
# COMPACT_ATOMS: atom_id res chain seq x y z
N MET A 1 -30.75 -41.54 47.09
CA MET A 1 -29.69 -41.05 48.01
C MET A 1 -28.45 -41.89 47.73
N ARG A 2 -27.25 -41.43 47.36
CA ARG A 2 -26.54 -40.15 47.40
C ARG A 2 -25.63 -40.08 46.16
N THR A 3 -25.59 -38.94 45.47
CA THR A 3 -24.56 -38.58 44.50
C THR A 3 -23.33 -38.02 45.25
N PRO A 4 -22.09 -38.47 44.93
CA PRO A 4 -20.89 -37.77 45.40
C PRO A 4 -20.58 -36.58 44.48
N ARG A 5 -20.55 -35.39 45.09
CA ARG A 5 -20.18 -34.10 44.51
C ARG A 5 -18.66 -34.04 44.31
N GLY A 6 -18.20 -34.01 43.06
CA GLY A 6 -16.83 -33.61 42.73
C GLY A 6 -16.67 -32.10 42.90
N ARG A 7 -15.78 -31.69 43.80
CA ARG A 7 -15.49 -30.27 44.10
C ARG A 7 -14.77 -29.64 42.90
N PHE A 8 -15.49 -28.85 42.12
CA PHE A 8 -14.91 -28.06 41.03
C PHE A 8 -14.04 -26.93 41.60
N ASN A 9 -12.86 -26.78 41.00
CA ASN A 9 -11.75 -25.97 41.49
C ASN A 9 -12.04 -24.47 41.30
N TYR A 10 -12.60 -23.81 42.32
CA TYR A 10 -13.01 -22.40 42.27
C TYR A 10 -11.84 -21.40 42.09
N ILE A 11 -10.60 -21.85 42.23
CA ILE A 11 -9.41 -21.00 42.11
C ILE A 11 -9.24 -20.45 40.68
N LEU A 12 -9.68 -21.20 39.65
CA LEU A 12 -9.62 -20.70 38.26
C LEU A 12 -10.73 -19.70 37.91
N ALA A 13 -11.86 -19.74 38.62
CA ALA A 13 -12.99 -18.83 38.36
C ALA A 13 -12.75 -17.43 38.96
N ALA A 14 -11.93 -17.32 40.02
CA ALA A 14 -11.60 -16.05 40.66
C ALA A 14 -10.59 -15.21 39.85
N ALA A 15 -9.77 -15.83 39.00
CA ALA A 15 -8.77 -15.12 38.18
C ALA A 15 -9.37 -14.42 36.95
N LEU A 16 -10.59 -14.80 36.52
CA LEU A 16 -11.22 -14.26 35.32
C LEU A 16 -12.02 -12.97 35.57
N LEU A 17 -12.27 -12.61 36.83
CA LEU A 17 -13.08 -11.43 37.21
C LEU A 17 -12.27 -10.14 37.44
N LEU A 18 -10.93 -10.21 37.36
CA LEU A 18 -10.03 -9.05 37.44
C LEU A 18 -9.52 -8.56 36.08
N ALA A 19 -9.81 -9.28 34.99
CA ALA A 19 -9.60 -8.79 33.64
C ALA A 19 -10.83 -7.99 33.20
N GLY A 20 -10.88 -6.72 33.61
CA GLY A 20 -11.85 -5.77 33.10
C GLY A 20 -11.86 -5.79 31.57
N PRO A 21 -13.01 -5.50 30.93
CA PRO A 21 -13.06 -5.44 29.47
C PRO A 21 -12.12 -4.33 29.03
N ALA A 22 -10.92 -4.70 28.58
CA ALA A 22 -10.12 -3.88 27.71
C ALA A 22 -10.87 -3.81 26.37
N THR A 23 -11.98 -3.06 26.37
CA THR A 23 -12.55 -2.47 25.18
C THR A 23 -11.45 -1.56 24.64
N GLY A 24 -10.59 -2.13 23.79
CA GLY A 24 -9.66 -1.38 22.98
C GLY A 24 -10.48 -0.35 22.21
N CYS A 25 -10.53 0.87 22.74
CA CYS A 25 -11.06 2.04 22.07
C CYS A 25 -10.15 2.29 20.87
N ARG A 26 -10.39 1.57 19.77
CA ARG A 26 -9.89 1.97 18.46
C ARG A 26 -10.45 3.36 18.22
N SER A 27 -9.54 4.33 18.24
CA SER A 27 -9.91 5.73 18.07
C SER A 27 -10.69 5.90 16.76
N PRO A 28 -11.65 6.83 16.67
CA PRO A 28 -12.37 7.10 15.42
C PRO A 28 -11.42 7.49 14.26
N GLU A 29 -10.22 7.97 14.59
CA GLU A 29 -9.15 8.28 13.65
C GLU A 29 -8.58 7.02 12.95
N GLU A 30 -8.42 5.90 13.68
CA GLU A 30 -7.99 4.63 13.09
C GLU A 30 -9.05 4.02 12.17
N LYS A 31 -10.34 4.20 12.49
CA LYS A 31 -11.44 3.76 11.64
C LYS A 31 -11.49 4.54 10.32
N LYS A 32 -11.29 5.87 10.37
CA LYS A 32 -11.18 6.71 9.16
C LYS A 32 -9.95 6.36 8.32
N ALA A 33 -8.80 6.15 8.96
CA ALA A 33 -7.59 5.72 8.26
C ALA A 33 -7.71 4.29 7.68
N ALA A 34 -8.59 3.44 8.22
CA ALA A 34 -8.93 2.13 7.64
C ALA A 34 -9.88 2.24 6.45
N ALA A 35 -10.81 3.19 6.50
CA ALA A 35 -11.69 3.49 5.37
C ALA A 35 -10.94 4.13 4.19
N GLU A 36 -9.85 4.87 4.45
CA GLU A 36 -9.01 5.50 3.42
C GLU A 36 -7.73 4.71 3.11
N ALA A 37 -7.69 3.40 3.37
CA ALA A 37 -6.53 2.59 2.99
C ALA A 37 -6.44 2.49 1.46
N SER A 38 -5.27 2.81 0.90
CA SER A 38 -4.97 2.59 -0.52
C SER A 38 -3.88 1.56 -0.65
N THR A 39 -4.03 0.61 -1.58
CA THR A 39 -2.99 -0.37 -1.92
C THR A 39 -2.25 0.05 -3.17
N LEU A 40 -1.01 -0.38 -3.32
CA LEU A 40 -0.25 -0.17 -4.55
C LEU A 40 0.63 -1.39 -4.81
N ARG A 41 0.39 -2.03 -5.96
CA ARG A 41 1.04 -3.28 -6.34
C ARG A 41 1.67 -3.15 -7.71
N LEU A 42 2.90 -3.65 -7.83
CA LEU A 42 3.68 -3.63 -9.05
C LEU A 42 3.70 -5.01 -9.69
N TYR A 43 3.36 -5.07 -10.96
CA TYR A 43 3.32 -6.29 -11.77
C TYR A 43 4.27 -6.15 -12.94
N LEU A 44 4.93 -7.25 -13.29
CA LEU A 44 5.88 -7.28 -14.39
C LEU A 44 5.18 -7.62 -15.71
N GLU A 45 5.53 -6.92 -16.79
CA GLU A 45 5.19 -7.34 -18.15
C GLU A 45 5.80 -8.71 -18.48
N THR A 46 5.07 -9.53 -19.22
CA THR A 46 5.56 -10.85 -19.65
C THR A 46 5.15 -11.12 -21.09
N ASP A 47 6.10 -11.68 -21.85
CA ASP A 47 5.96 -11.96 -23.28
C ASP A 47 5.44 -13.35 -23.60
N TYR A 48 5.39 -14.29 -22.65
CA TYR A 48 4.91 -15.65 -22.90
C TYR A 48 3.91 -16.18 -21.86
N ASP A 49 2.83 -16.80 -22.35
CA ASP A 49 2.03 -17.77 -21.60
C ASP A 49 1.51 -18.85 -22.55
N THR A 50 1.88 -20.10 -22.31
CA THR A 50 1.38 -21.25 -23.06
C THR A 50 0.08 -21.81 -22.47
N THR A 51 -0.30 -21.39 -21.25
CA THR A 51 -1.37 -22.02 -20.46
C THR A 51 -2.43 -21.02 -19.98
N GLY A 52 -2.16 -19.70 -19.99
CA GLY A 52 -3.10 -18.63 -19.63
C GLY A 52 -3.36 -18.46 -18.12
N GLU A 53 -2.85 -19.39 -17.30
CA GLU A 53 -3.11 -19.42 -15.85
C GLU A 53 -2.21 -18.45 -15.07
N LYS A 54 -1.00 -18.17 -15.57
CA LYS A 54 0.02 -17.40 -14.85
C LYS A 54 0.08 -15.94 -15.28
N THR A 55 -0.57 -15.61 -16.38
CA THR A 55 -0.61 -14.24 -16.92
C THR A 55 -2.02 -13.67 -16.97
N ALA A 56 -2.11 -12.36 -17.09
CA ALA A 56 -3.35 -11.64 -17.32
C ALA A 56 -3.10 -10.51 -18.33
N VAL A 57 -4.05 -10.26 -19.22
CA VAL A 57 -4.02 -9.11 -20.12
C VAL A 57 -4.80 -7.98 -19.47
N VAL A 58 -4.13 -6.84 -19.26
CA VAL A 58 -4.68 -5.70 -18.55
C VAL A 58 -4.61 -4.44 -19.42
N PRO A 59 -5.71 -3.69 -19.55
CA PRO A 59 -5.67 -2.39 -20.21
C PRO A 59 -5.15 -1.35 -19.21
N VAL A 60 -4.03 -0.72 -19.55
CA VAL A 60 -3.53 0.45 -18.82
C VAL A 60 -3.97 1.68 -19.61
N TYR A 61 -4.92 2.40 -19.04
CA TYR A 61 -5.49 3.58 -19.67
C TYR A 61 -4.56 4.79 -19.44
N ARG A 62 -4.39 5.57 -20.50
CA ARG A 62 -3.66 6.82 -20.66
C ARG A 62 -4.31 7.49 -21.89
N ALA A 63 -3.73 8.57 -22.41
CA ALA A 63 -4.15 9.15 -23.69
C ALA A 63 -4.25 8.12 -24.86
N ALA A 64 -3.50 7.01 -24.79
CA ALA A 64 -3.67 5.84 -25.65
C ALA A 64 -3.65 4.57 -24.77
N PRO A 65 -4.72 3.76 -24.73
CA PRO A 65 -4.76 2.52 -23.96
C PRO A 65 -3.73 1.53 -24.48
N VAL A 66 -2.90 0.98 -23.58
CA VAL A 66 -1.95 -0.08 -23.92
C VAL A 66 -2.43 -1.37 -23.28
N LEU A 67 -2.65 -2.40 -24.09
CA LEU A 67 -2.91 -3.75 -23.61
C LEU A 67 -1.58 -4.38 -23.21
N LEU A 68 -1.41 -4.57 -21.91
CA LEU A 68 -0.20 -5.14 -21.35
C LEU A 68 -0.50 -6.52 -20.80
N ARG A 69 0.34 -7.49 -21.12
CA ARG A 69 0.27 -8.81 -20.51
C ARG A 69 1.23 -8.85 -19.33
N ILE A 70 0.69 -9.19 -18.17
CA ILE A 70 1.41 -9.13 -16.91
C ILE A 70 1.43 -10.50 -16.21
N ALA A 71 2.43 -10.71 -15.36
CA ALA A 71 2.36 -11.77 -14.36
C ALA A 71 1.21 -11.49 -13.37
N ARG A 72 0.52 -12.53 -12.92
CA ARG A 72 -0.58 -12.38 -11.94
C ARG A 72 -0.11 -12.07 -10.52
N GLU A 73 1.11 -12.43 -10.20
CA GLU A 73 1.71 -12.18 -8.88
C GLU A 73 2.43 -10.83 -8.90
N PRO A 74 2.13 -9.93 -7.95
CA PRO A 74 2.89 -8.70 -7.81
C PRO A 74 4.28 -9.03 -7.27
N PHE A 75 5.31 -8.41 -7.82
CA PHE A 75 6.67 -8.55 -7.28
C PHE A 75 6.95 -7.60 -6.12
N LEU A 76 6.12 -6.56 -5.97
CA LEU A 76 6.21 -5.58 -4.90
C LEU A 76 4.83 -5.04 -4.54
N ASP A 77 4.58 -4.85 -3.25
CA ASP A 77 3.31 -4.42 -2.71
C ASP A 77 3.46 -3.22 -1.76
N GLU A 78 2.34 -2.82 -1.15
CA GLU A 78 2.28 -1.76 -0.16
C GLU A 78 3.07 -2.05 1.13
N GLY A 79 3.44 -3.31 1.36
CA GLY A 79 4.17 -3.78 2.54
C GLY A 79 5.57 -3.22 2.67
N HIS A 80 6.15 -2.79 1.56
CA HIS A 80 7.51 -2.25 1.50
C HIS A 80 7.55 -0.72 1.36
N ILE A 81 6.41 -0.04 1.42
CA ILE A 81 6.34 1.42 1.24
C ILE A 81 6.63 2.14 2.57
N VAL A 82 7.49 3.16 2.50
CA VAL A 82 7.88 4.02 3.63
C VAL A 82 7.25 5.40 3.53
N ASP A 83 7.28 6.00 2.33
CA ASP A 83 6.76 7.34 2.07
C ASP A 83 6.20 7.41 0.66
N ALA A 84 5.06 8.06 0.50
CA ALA A 84 4.50 8.43 -0.80
C ALA A 84 4.25 9.94 -0.82
N ARG A 85 4.50 10.57 -1.97
CA ARG A 85 4.25 12.00 -2.17
C ARG A 85 3.86 12.29 -3.61
N VAL A 86 3.00 13.29 -3.81
CA VAL A 86 2.79 13.89 -5.12
C VAL A 86 3.90 14.89 -5.37
N VAL A 87 4.54 14.81 -6.52
CA VAL A 87 5.58 15.76 -6.96
C VAL A 87 5.12 16.44 -8.23
N ASP A 88 5.35 17.75 -8.31
CA ASP A 88 5.08 18.52 -9.52
C ASP A 88 6.21 18.30 -10.53
N THR A 89 5.84 18.09 -11.79
CA THR A 89 6.77 17.89 -12.90
C THR A 89 6.43 18.86 -14.02
N VAL A 90 7.40 19.12 -14.91
CA VAL A 90 7.15 19.95 -16.09
C VAL A 90 6.09 19.26 -16.95
N GLY A 91 4.90 19.86 -17.05
CA GLY A 91 3.76 19.31 -17.80
C GLY A 91 2.77 18.48 -16.98
N GLY A 92 2.86 18.46 -15.65
CA GLY A 92 1.85 17.82 -14.82
C GLY A 92 2.32 17.49 -13.40
N PHE A 93 1.99 16.29 -12.96
CA PHE A 93 2.41 15.75 -11.67
C PHE A 93 2.77 14.27 -11.78
N ALA A 94 3.50 13.78 -10.79
CA ALA A 94 3.85 12.39 -10.65
C ALA A 94 3.66 11.96 -9.19
N ILE A 95 3.50 10.65 -8.98
CA ILE A 95 3.56 10.04 -7.66
C ILE A 95 4.98 9.51 -7.49
N ALA A 96 5.61 9.89 -6.39
CA ALA A 96 6.89 9.36 -5.95
C ALA A 96 6.66 8.46 -4.73
N VAL A 97 7.06 7.20 -4.84
CA VAL A 97 6.95 6.19 -3.79
C VAL A 97 8.34 5.75 -3.37
N ARG A 98 8.65 5.93 -2.09
CA ARG A 98 9.89 5.45 -1.46
C ARG A 98 9.63 4.11 -0.79
N TYR A 99 10.48 3.15 -1.12
CA TYR A 99 10.47 1.82 -0.53
C TYR A 99 11.50 1.68 0.61
N ASP A 100 11.29 0.67 1.45
CA ASP A 100 12.24 0.24 2.46
C ASP A 100 13.48 -0.40 1.82
N PHE A 101 14.42 -0.88 2.66
CA PHE A 101 15.63 -1.54 2.17
C PHE A 101 15.32 -2.78 1.32
N HIS A 102 14.36 -3.62 1.73
CA HIS A 102 14.05 -4.84 1.01
C HIS A 102 13.40 -4.55 -0.35
N GLY A 103 12.40 -3.67 -0.38
CA GLY A 103 11.76 -3.20 -1.60
C GLY A 103 12.72 -2.48 -2.52
N THR A 104 13.73 -1.78 -1.98
CA THR A 104 14.81 -1.19 -2.79
C THR A 104 15.65 -2.27 -3.49
N LEU A 105 16.03 -3.34 -2.80
CA LEU A 105 16.78 -4.45 -3.40
C LEU A 105 15.96 -5.17 -4.48
N VAL A 106 14.67 -5.38 -4.22
CA VAL A 106 13.74 -5.96 -5.20
C VAL A 106 13.63 -5.05 -6.43
N LEU A 107 13.44 -3.74 -6.23
CA LEU A 107 13.37 -2.77 -7.33
C LEU A 107 14.65 -2.74 -8.16
N ASP A 108 15.82 -2.69 -7.54
CA ASP A 108 17.10 -2.70 -8.27
C ASP A 108 17.26 -3.98 -9.11
N THR A 109 16.98 -5.13 -8.50
CA THR A 109 17.07 -6.44 -9.16
C THR A 109 16.12 -6.52 -10.36
N VAL A 110 14.85 -6.16 -10.17
CA VAL A 110 13.82 -6.22 -11.22
C VAL A 110 14.11 -5.21 -12.33
N SER A 111 14.43 -3.96 -11.97
CA SER A 111 14.73 -2.90 -12.94
C SER A 111 16.00 -3.14 -13.74
N THR A 112 16.97 -3.87 -13.18
CA THR A 112 18.17 -4.32 -13.90
C THR A 112 17.85 -5.50 -14.82
N THR A 113 17.17 -6.52 -14.31
CA THR A 113 16.91 -7.79 -15.02
C THR A 113 15.93 -7.62 -16.17
N TYR A 114 14.86 -6.87 -15.95
CA TYR A 114 13.76 -6.68 -16.91
C TYR A 114 13.83 -5.31 -17.59
N ARG A 115 15.05 -4.82 -17.82
CA ARG A 115 15.27 -3.57 -18.53
C ARG A 115 14.62 -3.64 -19.92
N GLY A 116 13.88 -2.60 -20.27
CA GLY A 116 13.14 -2.50 -21.52
C GLY A 116 11.70 -3.01 -21.44
N GLN A 117 11.32 -3.71 -20.36
CA GLN A 117 9.94 -4.10 -20.11
C GLN A 117 9.19 -3.03 -19.31
N ARG A 118 7.87 -3.12 -19.29
CA ARG A 118 6.98 -2.25 -18.52
C ARG A 118 6.63 -2.87 -17.19
N VAL A 119 6.36 -2.01 -16.22
CA VAL A 119 5.80 -2.38 -14.93
C VAL A 119 4.39 -1.84 -14.85
N ALA A 120 3.41 -2.72 -14.71
CA ALA A 120 2.03 -2.30 -14.49
C ALA A 120 1.83 -1.95 -13.02
N ILE A 121 1.28 -0.77 -12.76
CA ILE A 121 1.03 -0.26 -11.42
C ILE A 121 -0.47 -0.32 -11.18
N HIS A 122 -0.89 -1.14 -10.23
CA HIS A 122 -2.28 -1.24 -9.80
C HIS A 122 -2.46 -0.55 -8.45
N SER A 123 -3.58 0.15 -8.28
CA SER A 123 -3.96 0.68 -6.97
C SER A 123 -5.44 0.44 -6.69
N THR A 124 -5.75 0.11 -5.44
CA THR A 124 -7.11 0.03 -4.93
C THR A 124 -7.31 1.12 -3.87
N PHE A 125 -8.08 2.15 -4.18
CA PHE A 125 -8.37 3.28 -3.28
C PHE A 125 -9.88 3.60 -3.15
N THR A 126 -10.68 3.08 -4.08
CA THR A 126 -12.15 3.00 -4.06
C THR A 126 -12.58 1.79 -4.88
N GLU A 127 -12.02 1.72 -6.08
CA GLU A 127 -12.04 0.60 -7.03
C GLU A 127 -10.59 0.25 -7.40
N GLY A 128 -10.38 -0.97 -7.90
CA GLY A 128 -9.06 -1.39 -8.40
C GLY A 128 -8.84 -0.84 -9.81
N ARG A 129 -7.81 -0.01 -10.00
CA ARG A 129 -7.48 0.58 -11.31
C ARG A 129 -5.99 0.49 -11.61
N TRP A 130 -5.69 0.28 -12.90
CA TRP A 130 -4.34 0.37 -13.44
C TRP A 130 -3.97 1.84 -13.62
N LEU A 131 -3.00 2.32 -12.85
CA LEU A 131 -2.59 3.72 -12.82
C LEU A 131 -1.53 4.04 -13.88
N ALA A 132 -0.61 3.12 -14.15
CA ALA A 132 0.48 3.41 -15.08
C ALA A 132 1.16 2.13 -15.56
N ALA A 133 1.90 2.26 -16.67
CA ALA A 133 2.79 1.24 -17.21
C ALA A 133 4.14 1.83 -17.63
N PRO A 134 4.93 2.42 -16.70
CA PRO A 134 6.25 2.94 -17.01
C PRO A 134 7.16 1.84 -17.54
N LYS A 135 8.02 2.18 -18.50
CA LYS A 135 9.06 1.32 -19.03
C LYS A 135 10.30 1.41 -18.13
N LEU A 136 10.85 0.28 -17.72
CA LEU A 136 12.09 0.20 -16.96
C LEU A 136 13.28 0.45 -17.89
N SER A 137 13.71 1.70 -18.01
CA SER A 137 14.88 2.06 -18.83
C SER A 137 16.19 2.01 -18.04
N THR A 138 16.14 2.37 -16.75
CA THR A 138 17.29 2.49 -15.87
C THR A 138 17.09 1.71 -14.57
N PRO A 139 18.16 1.27 -13.91
CA PRO A 139 18.08 0.60 -12.62
C PRO A 139 17.64 1.59 -11.55
N ILE A 140 16.75 1.18 -10.66
CA ILE A 140 16.24 1.98 -9.55
C ILE A 140 16.93 1.53 -8.27
N ARG A 141 18.09 2.12 -8.00
CA ARG A 141 18.97 1.72 -6.88
C ARG A 141 18.68 2.41 -5.57
N ASP A 142 18.02 3.56 -5.63
CA ASP A 142 17.74 4.37 -4.45
C ASP A 142 16.40 3.99 -3.80
N GLY A 143 15.59 3.15 -4.46
CA GLY A 143 14.27 2.75 -3.98
C GLY A 143 13.20 3.82 -4.16
N LEU A 144 13.41 4.82 -5.04
CA LEU A 144 12.39 5.80 -5.42
C LEU A 144 11.75 5.43 -6.75
N LEU A 145 10.50 4.98 -6.71
CA LEU A 145 9.71 4.83 -7.93
C LEU A 145 8.94 6.12 -8.19
N VAL A 146 9.21 6.78 -9.31
CA VAL A 146 8.47 7.96 -9.78
C VAL A 146 7.72 7.63 -11.06
N PHE A 147 6.41 7.87 -11.07
CA PHE A 147 5.59 7.64 -12.24
C PHE A 147 4.44 8.64 -12.34
N THR A 148 4.02 8.95 -13.56
CA THR A 148 2.81 9.75 -13.78
C THR A 148 1.59 8.83 -13.79
N PRO A 149 0.65 8.99 -12.84
CA PRO A 149 -0.55 8.17 -12.77
C PRO A 149 -1.60 8.60 -13.80
N ASP A 150 -2.47 7.66 -14.17
CA ASP A 150 -3.76 7.89 -14.82
C ASP A 150 -4.82 8.14 -13.75
N ALA A 151 -4.74 9.33 -13.17
CA ALA A 151 -5.61 9.81 -12.11
C ALA A 151 -5.68 11.33 -12.14
N THR A 152 -6.72 11.91 -11.56
CA THR A 152 -6.70 13.36 -11.30
C THR A 152 -5.73 13.69 -10.17
N ARG A 153 -5.40 14.97 -9.99
CA ARG A 153 -4.51 15.40 -8.90
C ARG A 153 -5.11 15.05 -7.54
N GLU A 154 -6.41 15.27 -7.37
CA GLU A 154 -7.16 15.00 -6.14
C GLU A 154 -7.18 13.50 -5.82
N GLU A 155 -7.32 12.65 -6.85
CA GLU A 155 -7.21 11.20 -6.73
C GLU A 155 -5.79 10.78 -6.35
N ALA A 156 -4.77 11.33 -6.99
CA ALA A 156 -3.37 11.04 -6.69
C ALA A 156 -3.02 11.41 -5.24
N GLU A 157 -3.49 12.56 -4.75
CA GLU A 157 -3.35 12.93 -3.35
C GLU A 157 -4.07 11.96 -2.41
N ARG A 158 -5.26 11.47 -2.78
CA ARG A 158 -5.98 10.46 -2.00
C ARG A 158 -5.20 9.15 -1.92
N ILE A 159 -4.67 8.67 -3.05
CA ILE A 159 -3.83 7.47 -3.12
C ILE A 159 -2.62 7.63 -2.22
N VAL A 160 -1.91 8.76 -2.33
CA VAL A 160 -0.73 9.07 -1.51
C VAL A 160 -1.08 9.10 -0.02
N ARG A 161 -2.18 9.73 0.37
CA ARG A 161 -2.65 9.72 1.77
C ARG A 161 -2.93 8.30 2.24
N GLY A 162 -3.62 7.49 1.44
CA GLY A 162 -3.93 6.11 1.78
C GLY A 162 -2.70 5.21 1.92
N LEU A 163 -1.71 5.35 1.04
CA LEU A 163 -0.45 4.61 1.13
C LEU A 163 0.33 4.97 2.40
N ASN A 164 0.40 6.25 2.73
CA ASN A 164 1.05 6.70 3.97
C ASN A 164 0.32 6.20 5.22
N ASN A 165 -1.02 6.13 5.19
CA ASN A 165 -1.80 5.54 6.28
C ASN A 165 -1.50 4.04 6.45
N VAL A 166 -1.34 3.30 5.35
CA VAL A 166 -0.94 1.88 5.39
C VAL A 166 0.48 1.73 5.92
N ALA A 167 1.43 2.53 5.44
CA ALA A 167 2.82 2.51 5.93
C ALA A 167 2.93 2.76 7.45
N VAL A 168 2.12 3.68 7.99
CA VAL A 168 2.06 3.93 9.45
C VAL A 168 1.48 2.72 10.19
N LYS A 169 0.46 2.06 9.65
CA LYS A 169 -0.15 0.86 10.27
C LYS A 169 0.76 -0.35 10.27
N LEU A 170 1.55 -0.52 9.21
CA LEU A 170 2.52 -1.60 9.09
C LEU A 170 3.80 -1.33 9.90
N GLY A 171 3.98 -0.12 10.41
CA GLY A 171 5.15 0.26 11.20
C GLY A 171 6.35 0.71 10.37
N ASN A 172 6.20 0.82 9.04
CA ASN A 172 7.25 1.29 8.13
C ASN A 172 7.51 2.79 8.27
N ARG A 173 6.52 3.55 8.74
CA ARG A 173 6.62 5.00 8.92
C ARG A 173 6.22 5.42 10.34
N PRO A 174 6.99 6.31 11.01
CA PRO A 174 6.53 6.90 12.25
C PRO A 174 5.29 7.76 12.02
N LYS A 175 4.32 7.68 12.95
CA LYS A 175 3.11 8.51 12.89
C LYS A 175 3.51 9.99 12.87
N PRO A 176 3.01 10.80 11.93
CA PRO A 176 3.34 12.22 11.90
C PRO A 176 2.94 12.87 13.23
N ALA A 177 3.86 13.59 13.86
CA ALA A 177 3.57 14.36 15.06
C ALA A 177 2.46 15.36 14.74
N LYS A 178 1.39 15.39 15.54
CA LYS A 178 0.30 16.37 15.37
C LYS A 178 0.89 17.77 15.37
N GLN A 179 0.90 18.44 14.21
CA GLN A 179 1.15 19.88 14.16
C GLN A 179 0.05 20.54 14.98
N LYS A 180 0.41 21.06 16.16
CA LYS A 180 -0.46 21.97 16.90
C LYS A 180 -0.66 23.19 16.00
N SER A 181 -1.84 23.32 15.40
CA SER A 181 -2.23 24.53 14.69
C SER A 181 -2.15 25.69 15.67
N LYS A 182 -1.11 26.53 15.52
CA LYS A 182 -0.99 27.81 16.22
C LYS A 182 -2.19 28.66 15.76
N PRO A 183 -3.06 29.15 16.66
CA PRO A 183 -4.15 30.02 16.26
C PRO A 183 -3.57 31.23 15.53
N ALA A 184 -4.10 31.52 14.35
CA ALA A 184 -3.72 32.69 13.58
C ALA A 184 -4.02 33.95 14.40
N GLU A 185 -2.98 34.68 14.74
CA GLU A 185 -3.05 36.03 15.29
C GLU A 185 -3.49 36.93 14.13
N GLN A 186 -4.75 37.38 14.20
CA GLN A 186 -5.30 38.36 13.26
C GLN A 186 -4.83 39.76 13.70
N PRO A 187 -4.35 40.62 12.78
CA PRO A 187 -4.08 42.02 13.07
C PRO A 187 -5.35 42.85 13.24
#